data_AF-A0A382YE16-F1
#
_entry.id   AF-A0A382YE16-F1
#
_cell.length_a   1.000
_cell.length_b   1.000
_cell.length_c   1.000
_cell.angle_alpha   90.00
_cell.angle_beta   90.00
_cell.angle_gamma   90.00
#
_symmetry.space_group_name_H-M   'P 1'
#
loop_
_entity.id
_entity.type
_entity.pdbx_description
1 polymer ?
#
loop_
_entity_poly.entity_id
_entity_poly.type
_entity_poly.pdbx_seq_one_letter_code
_entity_poly.pdbx_strand_id
1 'polypeptide(L)'
;MVRRRVVVTGRGVLAPNGNSVKSFWEALVNGRSGIGPLTRFENSGLTPAVGEVKGFDPLVCLTSKEVRRTDRTVQFAVDVATQAINESGINIDSIEAGKVCVIFGTAMGGISTLERENAVMLEKGPDRVSPFLIPMSLLDMSAGMISIKHKIRGANYATVSACASGAQAIGEAMRKIQHGEVEVAVAGGSEAAITPLCLAGFKRARELARADSEPGDACRPFDA
;
A
#
# COMPACT_ATOMS: atom_id res chain seq x y z
N MET A 1 11.90 -14.48 30.39
CA MET A 1 12.55 -14.52 29.06
C MET A 1 13.08 -13.14 28.72
N VAL A 2 14.31 -13.04 28.22
CA VAL A 2 14.88 -11.79 27.73
C VAL A 2 14.22 -11.47 26.37
N ARG A 3 13.55 -10.33 26.25
CA ARG A 3 12.99 -9.87 24.96
C ARG A 3 14.13 -9.35 24.09
N ARG A 4 14.21 -9.81 22.83
CA ARG A 4 15.18 -9.29 21.86
C ARG A 4 14.90 -7.81 21.58
N ARG A 5 15.94 -7.01 21.40
CA ARG A 5 15.80 -5.64 20.87
C ARG A 5 15.44 -5.73 19.39
N VAL A 6 14.59 -4.81 18.94
CA VAL A 6 14.21 -4.67 17.52
C VAL A 6 14.73 -3.33 17.02
N VAL A 7 15.25 -3.31 15.81
CA VAL A 7 15.77 -2.11 15.14
C VAL A 7 15.19 -2.03 13.73
N VAL A 8 15.10 -0.82 13.18
CA VAL A 8 14.72 -0.58 11.78
C VAL A 8 16.02 -0.44 10.97
N THR A 9 16.22 -1.32 10.00
CA THR A 9 17.44 -1.34 9.17
C THR A 9 17.23 -0.77 7.77
N GLY A 10 16.00 -0.72 7.26
CA GLY A 10 15.66 -0.14 5.96
C GLY A 10 14.21 0.29 5.88
N ARG A 11 13.92 1.22 4.97
CA ARG A 11 12.62 1.89 4.79
C ARG A 11 12.35 2.08 3.30
N GLY A 12 11.08 2.14 2.95
CA GLY A 12 10.63 2.45 1.61
C GLY A 12 9.37 3.29 1.68
N VAL A 13 9.21 4.21 0.74
CA VAL A 13 8.07 5.14 0.75
C VAL A 13 7.60 5.42 -0.67
N LEU A 14 6.29 5.30 -0.87
CA LEU A 14 5.56 5.93 -1.96
C LEU A 14 4.47 6.79 -1.33
N ALA A 15 4.53 8.09 -1.58
CA ALA A 15 3.61 9.07 -1.03
C ALA A 15 3.30 10.16 -2.07
N PRO A 16 2.20 10.91 -1.93
CA PRO A 16 1.79 11.94 -2.90
C PRO A 16 2.81 13.07 -3.10
N ASN A 17 3.73 13.26 -2.14
CA ASN A 17 4.81 14.24 -2.17
C ASN A 17 6.21 13.63 -2.28
N GLY A 18 6.35 12.32 -2.52
CA GLY A 18 7.66 11.69 -2.70
C GLY A 18 7.60 10.18 -2.89
N ASN A 19 8.37 9.67 -3.86
CA ASN A 19 8.45 8.24 -4.20
C ASN A 19 9.70 7.53 -3.65
N SER A 20 10.40 8.15 -2.70
CA SER A 20 11.54 7.56 -2.00
C SER A 20 11.63 8.14 -0.60
N VAL A 21 12.33 7.47 0.31
CA VAL A 21 12.60 7.98 1.67
C VAL A 21 13.20 9.37 1.62
N LYS A 22 14.18 9.60 0.74
CA LYS A 22 14.86 10.89 0.59
C LYS A 22 13.91 11.99 0.12
N SER A 23 13.24 11.80 -1.02
CA SER A 23 12.35 12.83 -1.58
C SER A 23 11.13 13.11 -0.71
N PHE A 24 10.59 12.07 -0.06
CA PHE A 24 9.52 12.20 0.92
C PHE A 24 9.97 13.01 2.14
N TRP A 25 11.12 12.67 2.72
CA TRP A 25 11.66 13.38 3.87
C TRP A 25 11.94 14.85 3.55
N GLU A 26 12.58 15.12 2.40
CA GLU A 26 12.81 16.47 1.92
C GLU A 26 11.50 17.25 1.75
N ALA A 27 10.41 16.62 1.27
CA ALA A 27 9.11 17.26 1.15
C ALA A 27 8.51 17.60 2.52
N LEU A 28 8.60 16.68 3.49
CA LEU A 28 8.10 16.89 4.85
C LEU A 28 8.79 18.06 5.54
N VAL A 29 10.12 18.09 5.57
CA VAL A 29 10.89 19.14 6.28
C VAL A 29 10.71 20.54 5.66
N ASN A 30 10.28 20.61 4.40
CA ASN A 30 10.02 21.87 3.70
C ASN A 30 8.51 22.20 3.60
N GLY A 31 7.63 21.47 4.30
CA GLY A 31 6.19 21.73 4.29
C GLY A 31 5.53 21.57 2.91
N ARG A 32 6.10 20.75 2.02
CA ARG A 32 5.54 20.53 0.68
C ARG A 32 4.37 19.54 0.72
N SER A 33 3.17 20.05 0.47
CA SER A 33 1.96 19.24 0.37
C SER A 33 1.97 18.37 -0.90
N GLY A 34 1.45 17.15 -0.77
CA GLY A 34 1.18 16.24 -1.89
C GLY A 34 -0.28 16.25 -2.33
N ILE A 35 -1.14 17.04 -1.67
CA ILE A 35 -2.57 17.12 -1.95
C ILE A 35 -2.80 18.01 -3.17
N GLY A 36 -3.72 17.59 -4.04
CA GLY A 36 -4.10 18.35 -5.23
C GLY A 36 -5.44 17.88 -5.80
N PRO A 37 -5.85 18.39 -6.97
CA PRO A 37 -7.06 17.94 -7.64
C PRO A 37 -6.95 16.47 -8.04
N LEU A 38 -8.09 15.78 -8.09
CA LEU A 38 -8.19 14.42 -8.64
C LEU A 38 -7.89 14.43 -10.14
N THR A 39 -6.91 13.62 -10.57
CA THR A 39 -6.52 13.51 -11.99
C THR A 39 -6.66 12.09 -12.55
N ARG A 40 -6.82 11.08 -11.68
CA ARG A 40 -6.89 9.67 -12.08
C ARG A 40 -8.14 9.27 -12.86
N PHE A 41 -9.24 9.99 -12.67
CA PHE A 41 -10.51 9.78 -13.37
C PHE A 41 -11.38 11.03 -13.24
N GLU A 42 -12.51 11.06 -13.96
CA GLU A 42 -13.44 12.17 -13.94
C GLU A 42 -13.96 12.46 -12.53
N ASN A 43 -13.70 13.67 -12.05
CA ASN A 43 -14.16 14.13 -10.75
C ASN A 43 -15.59 14.68 -10.87
N SER A 44 -16.59 13.80 -10.91
CA SER A 44 -18.02 14.17 -10.96
C SER A 44 -18.53 14.72 -9.61
N GLY A 45 -17.81 15.68 -9.05
CA GLY A 45 -18.06 16.30 -7.74
C GLY A 45 -17.79 15.37 -6.55
N LEU A 46 -16.89 14.39 -6.66
CA LEU A 46 -16.65 13.41 -5.60
C LEU A 46 -15.87 14.00 -4.42
N THR A 47 -14.82 14.77 -4.72
CA THR A 47 -13.96 15.40 -3.71
C THR A 47 -13.25 16.59 -4.33
N PRO A 48 -12.98 17.69 -3.59
CA PRO A 48 -12.13 18.76 -4.10
C PRO A 48 -10.66 18.34 -4.23
N ALA A 49 -10.21 17.39 -3.40
CA ALA A 49 -8.79 17.13 -3.20
C ALA A 49 -8.49 15.65 -2.93
N VAL A 50 -7.30 15.20 -3.35
CA VAL A 50 -6.74 13.88 -3.08
C VAL A 50 -5.22 13.94 -2.99
N GLY A 51 -4.62 12.96 -2.33
CA GLY A 51 -3.18 12.70 -2.38
C GLY A 51 -2.87 11.57 -3.37
N GLU A 52 -2.67 11.89 -4.64
CA GLU A 52 -2.26 10.91 -5.64
C GLU A 52 -0.74 10.71 -5.65
N VAL A 53 -0.27 9.45 -5.67
CA VAL A 53 1.14 9.16 -5.96
C VAL A 53 1.45 9.53 -7.42
N LYS A 54 2.39 10.46 -7.61
CA LYS A 54 2.76 11.05 -8.91
C LYS A 54 3.97 10.35 -9.51
N GLY A 55 3.99 10.14 -10.83
CA GLY A 55 5.16 9.60 -11.53
C GLY A 55 5.59 8.20 -11.10
N PHE A 56 4.70 7.41 -10.49
CA PHE A 56 4.97 6.02 -10.16
C PHE A 56 4.90 5.15 -11.43
N ASP A 57 6.00 4.47 -11.73
CA ASP A 57 6.09 3.45 -12.77
C ASP A 57 6.22 2.06 -12.10
N PRO A 58 5.22 1.17 -12.24
CA PRO A 58 5.30 -0.17 -11.65
C PRO A 58 6.34 -1.07 -12.34
N LEU A 59 6.84 -0.72 -13.53
CA LEU A 59 7.83 -1.51 -14.26
C LEU A 59 9.23 -1.48 -13.63
N VAL A 60 9.47 -0.57 -12.69
CA VAL A 60 10.72 -0.52 -11.94
C VAL A 60 10.93 -1.75 -11.06
N CYS A 61 9.85 -2.39 -10.60
CA CYS A 61 9.89 -3.54 -9.70
C CYS A 61 9.12 -4.77 -10.22
N LEU A 62 8.23 -4.60 -11.19
CA LEU A 62 7.40 -5.69 -11.75
C LEU A 62 7.58 -5.82 -13.26
N THR A 63 7.47 -7.03 -13.76
CA THR A 63 7.38 -7.29 -15.20
C THR A 63 6.02 -6.83 -15.74
N SER A 64 5.93 -6.55 -17.04
CA SER A 64 4.66 -6.20 -17.70
C SER A 64 3.56 -7.26 -17.50
N LYS A 65 3.94 -8.53 -17.32
CA LYS A 65 3.01 -9.62 -17.02
C LYS A 65 2.47 -9.53 -15.60
N GLU A 66 3.31 -9.22 -14.63
CA GLU A 66 2.92 -9.05 -13.23
C GLU A 66 2.08 -7.78 -13.04
N VAL A 67 2.42 -6.67 -13.70
CA VAL A 67 1.63 -5.43 -13.65
C VAL A 67 0.19 -5.65 -14.10
N ARG A 68 -0.04 -6.48 -15.13
CA ARG A 68 -1.40 -6.82 -15.61
C ARG A 68 -2.17 -7.75 -14.68
N ARG A 69 -1.49 -8.39 -13.73
CA ARG A 69 -2.03 -9.42 -12.82
C ARG A 69 -1.97 -8.99 -11.35
N THR A 70 -1.76 -7.71 -11.09
CA THR A 70 -1.71 -7.12 -9.75
C THR A 70 -2.50 -5.83 -9.71
N ASP A 71 -3.21 -5.61 -8.61
CA ASP A 71 -3.82 -4.30 -8.35
C ASP A 71 -2.76 -3.27 -7.96
N ARG A 72 -3.07 -1.98 -8.11
CA ARG A 72 -2.17 -0.88 -7.79
C ARG A 72 -1.74 -0.89 -6.32
N THR A 73 -2.61 -1.31 -5.39
CA THR A 73 -2.25 -1.49 -3.97
C THR A 73 -1.06 -2.44 -3.81
N VAL A 74 -1.06 -3.54 -4.57
CA VAL A 74 0.00 -4.56 -4.58
C VAL A 74 1.26 -4.05 -5.28
N GLN A 75 1.11 -3.30 -6.37
CA GLN A 75 2.24 -2.67 -7.06
C GLN A 75 3.00 -1.72 -6.13
N PHE A 76 2.28 -0.89 -5.36
CA PHE A 76 2.88 -0.04 -4.34
C PHE A 76 3.59 -0.86 -3.25
N ALA A 77 2.96 -1.93 -2.77
CA ALA A 77 3.52 -2.80 -1.73
C ALA A 77 4.88 -3.38 -2.15
N VAL A 78 4.96 -3.93 -3.37
CA VAL A 78 6.19 -4.54 -3.89
C VAL A 78 7.29 -3.49 -4.06
N ASP A 79 6.95 -2.29 -4.55
CA ASP A 79 7.92 -1.22 -4.72
C ASP A 79 8.50 -0.76 -3.38
N VAL A 80 7.67 -0.39 -2.40
CA VAL A 80 8.16 0.10 -1.10
C VAL A 80 8.89 -0.98 -0.30
N ALA A 81 8.46 -2.24 -0.40
CA ALA A 81 9.21 -3.35 0.20
C ALA A 81 10.58 -3.53 -0.45
N THR A 82 10.66 -3.39 -1.78
CA THR A 82 11.93 -3.46 -2.51
C THR A 82 12.86 -2.31 -2.12
N GLN A 83 12.33 -1.08 -2.00
CA GLN A 83 13.10 0.06 -1.48
C GLN A 83 13.66 -0.24 -0.08
N ALA A 84 12.83 -0.76 0.84
CA ALA A 84 13.24 -1.06 2.21
C ALA A 84 14.29 -2.17 2.31
N ILE A 85 14.12 -3.25 1.54
CA ILE A 85 15.09 -4.36 1.49
C ILE A 85 16.43 -3.84 0.94
N ASN A 86 16.40 -3.08 -0.15
CA ASN A 86 17.61 -2.50 -0.74
C ASN A 86 18.30 -1.51 0.21
N GLU A 87 17.57 -0.62 0.88
CA GLU A 87 18.14 0.34 1.84
C GLU A 87 18.81 -0.39 3.03
N SER A 88 18.25 -1.52 3.47
CA SER A 88 18.83 -2.27 4.58
C SER A 88 20.14 -2.98 4.25
N GLY A 89 20.45 -3.18 2.96
CA GLY A 89 21.61 -3.96 2.51
C GLY A 89 21.55 -5.44 2.91
N ILE A 90 20.39 -5.93 3.37
CA ILE A 90 20.25 -7.29 3.87
C ILE A 90 20.27 -8.32 2.74
N ASN A 91 21.05 -9.37 2.91
CA ASN A 91 21.02 -10.51 2.00
C ASN A 91 20.01 -11.57 2.50
N ILE A 92 18.75 -11.47 2.08
CA ILE A 92 17.68 -12.41 2.46
C ILE A 92 18.06 -13.88 2.18
N ASP A 93 18.76 -14.15 1.08
CA ASP A 93 19.15 -15.51 0.68
C ASP A 93 20.18 -16.14 1.65
N SER A 94 20.85 -15.34 2.48
CA SER A 94 21.79 -15.82 3.50
C SER A 94 21.13 -16.19 4.84
N ILE A 95 19.84 -15.91 4.99
CA ILE A 95 19.09 -16.12 6.23
C ILE A 95 18.34 -17.45 6.14
N GLU A 96 18.27 -18.19 7.25
CA GLU A 96 17.52 -19.46 7.33
C GLU A 96 16.08 -19.30 6.82
N ALA A 97 15.66 -20.20 5.94
CA ALA A 97 14.29 -20.22 5.44
C ALA A 97 13.30 -20.29 6.61
N GLY A 98 12.33 -19.39 6.65
CA GLY A 98 11.39 -19.28 7.77
C GLY A 98 11.72 -18.17 8.77
N LYS A 99 12.98 -17.69 8.82
CA LYS A 99 13.42 -16.61 9.73
C LYS A 99 13.24 -15.20 9.17
N VAL A 100 12.72 -15.08 7.96
CA VAL A 100 12.29 -13.82 7.34
C VAL A 100 10.80 -13.89 7.11
N CYS A 101 10.02 -12.96 7.66
CA CYS A 101 8.57 -12.88 7.42
C CYS A 101 8.17 -11.63 6.63
N VAL A 102 6.96 -11.68 6.08
CA VAL A 102 6.26 -10.53 5.49
C VAL A 102 4.94 -10.34 6.21
N ILE A 103 4.75 -9.17 6.80
CA ILE A 103 3.47 -8.78 7.40
C ILE A 103 3.11 -7.41 6.85
N PHE A 104 2.17 -7.37 5.91
CA PHE A 104 1.93 -6.15 5.13
C PHE A 104 0.45 -5.85 5.04
N GLY A 105 0.03 -4.75 5.65
CA GLY A 105 -1.38 -4.38 5.80
C GLY A 105 -1.95 -3.60 4.61
N THR A 106 -3.25 -3.77 4.41
CA THR A 106 -4.10 -2.94 3.54
C THR A 106 -5.50 -2.90 4.17
N ALA A 107 -6.29 -1.86 3.91
CA ALA A 107 -7.66 -1.78 4.39
C ALA A 107 -8.65 -2.26 3.32
N MET A 108 -8.42 -1.89 2.06
CA MET A 108 -9.36 -2.12 0.96
C MET A 108 -8.84 -3.12 -0.08
N GLY A 109 -7.56 -3.50 -0.02
CA GLY A 109 -6.98 -4.45 -0.95
C GLY A 109 -7.05 -3.98 -2.40
N GLY A 110 -7.41 -4.89 -3.31
CA GLY A 110 -7.52 -4.58 -4.74
C GLY A 110 -8.88 -4.03 -5.15
N ILE A 111 -9.36 -2.98 -4.47
CA ILE A 111 -10.69 -2.41 -4.70
C ILE A 111 -10.87 -1.90 -6.14
N SER A 112 -9.80 -1.37 -6.76
CA SER A 112 -9.87 -0.91 -8.15
C SER A 112 -10.14 -2.06 -9.12
N THR A 113 -9.61 -3.24 -8.82
CA THR A 113 -9.90 -4.47 -9.57
C THR A 113 -11.32 -4.94 -9.34
N LEU A 114 -11.79 -4.97 -8.08
CA LEU A 114 -13.17 -5.33 -7.76
C LEU A 114 -14.18 -4.46 -8.51
N GLU A 115 -14.00 -3.14 -8.50
CA GLU A 115 -14.88 -2.20 -9.20
C GLU A 115 -14.92 -2.47 -10.71
N ARG A 116 -13.74 -2.63 -11.33
CA ARG A 116 -13.63 -2.88 -12.76
C ARG A 116 -14.29 -4.19 -13.17
N GLU A 117 -13.99 -5.28 -12.46
CA GLU A 117 -14.52 -6.59 -12.82
C GLU A 117 -16.01 -6.72 -12.50
N ASN A 118 -16.51 -6.02 -11.47
CA ASN A 118 -17.95 -5.91 -11.23
C ASN A 118 -18.67 -5.18 -12.38
N ALA A 119 -18.09 -4.09 -12.90
CA ALA A 119 -18.64 -3.41 -14.08
C ALA A 119 -18.65 -4.34 -15.31
N VAL A 120 -17.56 -5.08 -15.55
CA VAL A 120 -17.50 -6.10 -16.62
C VAL A 120 -18.59 -7.16 -16.45
N MET A 121 -18.80 -7.66 -15.24
CA MET A 121 -19.84 -8.65 -14.95
C MET A 121 -21.25 -8.12 -15.27
N LEU A 122 -21.55 -6.89 -14.83
CA LEU A 122 -22.87 -6.28 -15.04
C LEU A 122 -23.14 -5.96 -16.51
N GLU A 123 -22.13 -5.50 -17.24
CA GLU A 123 -22.28 -5.10 -18.65
C GLU A 123 -22.20 -6.28 -19.63
N LYS A 124 -21.37 -7.28 -19.33
CA LYS A 124 -20.96 -8.32 -20.30
C LYS A 124 -21.21 -9.75 -19.82
N GLY A 125 -21.72 -9.93 -18.60
CA GLY A 125 -22.01 -11.23 -18.01
C GLY A 125 -20.84 -11.85 -17.24
N PRO A 126 -21.12 -12.85 -16.39
CA PRO A 126 -20.15 -13.46 -15.48
C PRO A 126 -18.98 -14.15 -16.19
N ASP A 127 -19.20 -14.74 -17.37
CA ASP A 127 -18.14 -15.44 -18.13
C ASP A 127 -17.03 -14.52 -18.64
N ARG A 128 -17.22 -13.19 -18.56
CA ARG A 128 -16.25 -12.18 -18.99
C ARG A 128 -15.37 -11.66 -17.86
N VAL A 129 -15.65 -12.03 -16.62
CA VAL A 129 -14.85 -11.67 -15.45
C VAL A 129 -13.46 -12.30 -15.56
N SER A 130 -12.43 -11.52 -15.23
CA SER A 130 -11.05 -12.01 -15.24
C SER A 130 -10.86 -13.19 -14.30
N PRO A 131 -10.15 -14.26 -14.71
CA PRO A 131 -9.75 -15.33 -13.79
C PRO A 131 -8.77 -14.85 -12.71
N PHE A 132 -8.21 -13.65 -12.88
CA PHE A 132 -7.34 -13.01 -11.90
C PHE A 132 -8.09 -12.10 -10.91
N LEU A 133 -9.43 -11.98 -10.98
CA LEU A 133 -10.21 -11.14 -10.06
C LEU A 133 -9.85 -11.43 -8.60
N ILE A 134 -9.97 -12.68 -8.18
CA ILE A 134 -9.71 -13.09 -6.79
C ILE A 134 -8.26 -12.80 -6.38
N PRO A 135 -7.22 -13.32 -7.07
CA PRO A 135 -5.83 -13.05 -6.68
C PRO A 135 -5.39 -11.59 -6.84
N MET A 136 -6.12 -10.75 -7.56
CA MET A 136 -5.83 -9.32 -7.62
C MET A 136 -6.54 -8.52 -6.53
N SER A 137 -7.59 -9.07 -5.92
CA SER A 137 -8.47 -8.33 -5.00
C SER A 137 -8.23 -8.65 -3.52
N LEU A 138 -7.74 -9.86 -3.24
CA LEU A 138 -7.48 -10.33 -1.87
C LEU A 138 -6.48 -9.41 -1.13
N LEU A 139 -6.76 -9.17 0.15
CA LEU A 139 -6.02 -8.20 0.97
C LEU A 139 -4.59 -8.65 1.29
N ASP A 140 -4.36 -9.95 1.42
CA ASP A 140 -3.05 -10.55 1.70
C ASP A 140 -2.11 -10.59 0.49
N MET A 141 -2.59 -10.23 -0.70
CA MET A 141 -1.80 -10.27 -1.93
C MET A 141 -0.64 -9.27 -1.95
N SER A 142 -0.72 -8.18 -1.18
CA SER A 142 0.43 -7.30 -0.94
C SER A 142 1.58 -8.06 -0.29
N ALA A 143 1.31 -8.80 0.78
CA ALA A 143 2.31 -9.62 1.47
C ALA A 143 2.74 -10.83 0.60
N GLY A 144 1.79 -11.47 -0.07
CA GLY A 144 2.00 -12.54 -1.05
C GLY A 144 3.01 -12.18 -2.14
N MET A 145 2.79 -11.06 -2.83
CA MET A 145 3.67 -10.63 -3.93
C MET A 145 5.05 -10.17 -3.46
N ILE A 146 5.15 -9.54 -2.28
CA ILE A 146 6.45 -9.24 -1.66
C ILE A 146 7.23 -10.54 -1.41
N SER A 147 6.57 -11.54 -0.83
CA SER A 147 7.17 -12.84 -0.55
C SER A 147 7.66 -13.54 -1.82
N ILE A 148 6.84 -13.57 -2.88
CA ILE A 148 7.22 -14.14 -4.18
C ILE A 148 8.41 -13.40 -4.78
N LYS A 149 8.37 -12.06 -4.81
CA LYS A 149 9.42 -11.23 -5.41
C LYS A 149 10.78 -11.43 -4.75
N HIS A 150 10.79 -11.50 -3.43
CA HIS A 150 12.00 -11.54 -2.60
C HIS A 150 12.32 -12.93 -2.05
N LYS A 151 11.62 -13.97 -2.52
CA LYS A 151 11.80 -15.39 -2.13
C LYS A 151 11.72 -15.63 -0.62
N ILE A 152 10.92 -14.83 0.09
CA ILE A 152 10.75 -14.91 1.54
C ILE A 152 9.80 -16.07 1.87
N ARG A 153 10.27 -17.02 2.70
CA ARG A 153 9.56 -18.28 3.00
C ARG A 153 9.04 -18.42 4.44
N GLY A 154 9.20 -17.40 5.28
CA GLY A 154 8.59 -17.39 6.61
C GLY A 154 7.13 -16.97 6.61
N ALA A 155 6.63 -16.61 7.79
CA ALA A 155 5.25 -16.19 7.96
C ALA A 155 4.87 -15.08 6.96
N ASN A 156 3.71 -15.21 6.34
CA ASN A 156 3.24 -14.31 5.29
C ASN A 156 1.74 -14.09 5.43
N TYR A 157 1.32 -12.87 5.81
CA TYR A 157 -0.08 -12.50 5.94
C TYR A 157 -0.26 -10.98 5.95
N ALA A 158 -1.51 -10.54 5.80
CA ALA A 158 -1.90 -9.14 5.98
C ALA A 158 -2.67 -8.94 7.28
N THR A 159 -2.46 -7.78 7.90
CA THR A 159 -3.33 -7.26 8.97
C THR A 159 -4.32 -6.28 8.36
N VAL A 160 -5.57 -6.36 8.83
CA VAL A 160 -6.68 -5.52 8.33
C VAL A 160 -7.40 -4.91 9.52
N SER A 161 -7.11 -3.62 9.76
CA SER A 161 -7.70 -2.81 10.84
C SER A 161 -7.94 -1.37 10.38
N ALA A 162 -8.46 -1.22 9.15
CA ALA A 162 -8.72 0.05 8.51
C ALA A 162 -7.47 0.95 8.50
N CYS A 163 -7.57 2.19 8.99
CA CYS A 163 -6.47 3.14 9.04
C CYS A 163 -5.25 2.65 9.83
N ALA A 164 -5.43 1.66 10.73
CA ALA A 164 -4.36 1.10 11.55
C ALA A 164 -3.66 -0.12 10.91
N SER A 165 -4.10 -0.60 9.75
CA SER A 165 -3.61 -1.85 9.14
C SER A 165 -2.08 -1.92 9.05
N GLY A 166 -1.42 -0.86 8.57
CA GLY A 166 0.04 -0.83 8.44
C GLY A 166 0.77 -0.73 9.78
N ALA A 167 0.23 0.04 10.73
CA ALA A 167 0.80 0.14 12.08
C ALA A 167 0.68 -1.18 12.85
N GLN A 168 -0.46 -1.87 12.71
CA GLN A 168 -0.65 -3.21 13.28
C GLN A 168 0.34 -4.20 12.67
N ALA A 169 0.57 -4.15 11.35
CA ALA A 169 1.54 -5.01 10.67
C ALA A 169 2.94 -4.87 11.27
N ILE A 170 3.39 -3.63 11.47
CA ILE A 170 4.68 -3.31 12.10
C ILE A 170 4.73 -3.81 13.55
N GLY A 171 3.65 -3.63 14.31
CA GLY A 171 3.56 -4.09 15.70
C GLY A 171 3.65 -5.62 15.83
N GLU A 172 2.94 -6.35 14.96
CA GLU A 172 3.00 -7.82 14.92
C GLU A 172 4.39 -8.32 14.50
N ALA A 173 5.00 -7.71 13.48
CA ALA A 173 6.36 -8.00 13.07
C ALA A 173 7.39 -7.80 14.19
N MET A 174 7.29 -6.67 14.91
CA MET A 174 8.13 -6.39 16.06
C MET A 174 7.99 -7.49 17.12
N ARG A 175 6.77 -7.92 17.45
CA ARG A 175 6.52 -8.97 18.45
C ARG A 175 7.16 -10.31 18.05
N LYS A 176 7.08 -10.69 16.77
CA LYS A 176 7.72 -11.91 16.27
C LYS A 176 9.24 -11.89 16.42
N ILE A 177 9.88 -10.74 16.16
CA ILE A 177 11.32 -10.57 16.38
C ILE A 177 11.64 -10.61 17.88
N GLN A 178 10.86 -9.91 18.73
CA GLN A 178 11.06 -9.90 20.18
C GLN A 178 11.00 -11.30 20.81
N HIS A 179 10.11 -12.15 20.31
CA HIS A 179 9.94 -13.55 20.76
C HIS A 179 10.89 -14.55 20.07
N GLY A 180 11.71 -14.09 19.10
CA GLY A 180 12.67 -14.95 18.40
C GLY A 180 12.04 -15.92 17.40
N GLU A 181 10.77 -15.70 17.02
CA GLU A 181 10.10 -16.48 15.96
C GLU A 181 10.79 -16.26 14.61
N VAL A 182 11.18 -15.02 14.34
CA VAL A 182 11.89 -14.58 13.13
C VAL A 182 13.07 -13.68 13.50
N GLU A 183 14.01 -13.51 12.57
CA GLU A 183 15.15 -12.60 12.70
C GLU A 183 14.91 -11.29 11.95
N VAL A 184 14.16 -11.37 10.85
CA VAL A 184 13.87 -10.24 9.97
C VAL A 184 12.39 -10.23 9.64
N ALA A 185 11.82 -9.03 9.55
CA ALA A 185 10.46 -8.84 9.08
C ALA A 185 10.41 -7.71 8.07
N VAL A 186 9.76 -7.95 6.93
CA VAL A 186 9.32 -6.90 6.00
C VAL A 186 7.91 -6.52 6.42
N ALA A 187 7.74 -5.31 6.95
CA ALA A 187 6.46 -4.88 7.49
C ALA A 187 6.10 -3.44 7.14
N GLY A 188 4.79 -3.19 7.00
CA GLY A 188 4.25 -1.90 6.61
C GLY A 188 2.83 -2.01 6.08
N GLY A 189 2.44 -1.11 5.19
CA GLY A 189 1.17 -1.21 4.48
C GLY A 189 1.14 -0.38 3.21
N SER A 190 0.15 -0.65 2.37
CA SER A 190 -0.12 0.10 1.14
C SER A 190 -1.62 0.22 0.92
N GLU A 191 -1.99 1.27 0.18
CA GLU A 191 -3.37 1.47 -0.23
C GLU A 191 -3.43 2.23 -1.56
N ALA A 192 -4.37 1.85 -2.43
CA ALA A 192 -4.65 2.53 -3.69
C ALA A 192 -6.16 2.76 -3.88
N ALA A 193 -6.86 3.09 -2.80
CA ALA A 193 -8.32 3.28 -2.74
C ALA A 193 -8.82 4.63 -3.30
N ILE A 194 -8.03 5.33 -4.13
CA ILE A 194 -8.51 6.47 -4.91
C ILE A 194 -9.22 5.91 -6.14
N THR A 195 -10.47 5.52 -5.94
CA THR A 195 -11.38 4.93 -6.92
C THR A 195 -12.77 5.58 -6.83
N PRO A 196 -13.59 5.54 -7.89
CA PRO A 196 -14.92 6.15 -7.87
C PRO A 196 -15.79 5.63 -6.73
N LEU A 197 -15.86 4.32 -6.50
CA LEU A 197 -16.73 3.74 -5.46
C LEU A 197 -16.25 4.12 -4.06
N CYS A 198 -14.94 4.03 -3.79
CA CYS A 198 -14.39 4.42 -2.49
C CYS A 198 -14.65 5.89 -2.18
N LEU A 199 -14.34 6.80 -3.11
CA LEU A 199 -14.58 8.22 -2.90
C LEU A 199 -16.07 8.52 -2.73
N ALA A 200 -16.96 7.87 -3.49
CA ALA A 200 -18.40 8.02 -3.31
C ALA A 200 -18.87 7.57 -1.93
N GLY A 201 -18.36 6.43 -1.44
CA GLY A 201 -18.63 5.90 -0.11
C GLY A 201 -18.19 6.86 1.00
N PHE A 202 -16.92 7.28 0.99
CA PHE A 202 -16.38 8.22 1.98
C PHE A 202 -17.06 9.60 1.92
N LYS A 203 -17.40 10.08 0.72
CA LYS A 203 -18.20 11.31 0.56
C LYS A 203 -19.56 11.17 1.25
N ARG A 204 -20.27 10.06 1.03
CA ARG A 204 -21.57 9.80 1.65
C ARG A 204 -21.49 9.67 3.17
N ALA A 205 -20.42 9.07 3.67
CA ALA A 205 -20.11 8.99 5.10
C ALA A 205 -19.69 10.34 5.72
N ARG A 206 -19.48 11.39 4.89
CA ARG A 206 -18.97 12.71 5.31
C ARG A 206 -17.56 12.65 5.91
N GLU A 207 -16.73 11.75 5.38
CA GLU A 207 -15.34 11.55 5.82
C GLU A 207 -14.31 12.25 4.92
N LEU A 208 -14.76 12.88 3.82
CA LEU A 208 -13.90 13.66 2.92
C LEU A 208 -13.94 15.16 3.25
N ALA A 209 -12.96 15.90 2.72
CA ALA A 209 -12.93 17.35 2.79
C ALA A 209 -14.23 17.99 2.24
N ARG A 210 -14.56 19.18 2.74
CA ARG A 210 -15.77 19.90 2.33
C ARG A 210 -15.70 20.25 0.85
N ALA A 211 -16.82 20.17 0.14
CA ALA A 211 -16.85 20.32 -1.31
C ALA A 211 -16.38 21.70 -1.82
N ASP A 212 -16.39 22.72 -0.96
CA ASP A 212 -15.95 24.09 -1.20
C ASP A 212 -14.49 24.35 -0.81
N SER A 213 -13.76 23.35 -0.31
CA SER A 213 -12.35 23.50 0.04
C SER A 213 -11.45 23.63 -1.19
N GLU A 214 -10.51 24.57 -1.15
CA GLU A 214 -9.41 24.62 -2.12
C GLU A 214 -8.48 23.40 -1.93
N PRO A 215 -8.02 22.73 -3.00
CA PRO A 215 -7.28 21.48 -2.85
C PRO A 215 -6.03 21.57 -1.98
N GLY A 216 -5.28 22.67 -2.09
CA GLY A 216 -4.07 22.91 -1.30
C GLY A 216 -4.32 23.13 0.20
N ASP A 217 -5.56 23.42 0.57
CA ASP A 217 -5.98 23.80 1.92
C ASP A 217 -7.02 22.83 2.51
N ALA A 218 -7.32 21.73 1.82
CA ALA A 218 -8.36 20.79 2.21
C ALA A 218 -7.99 19.93 3.44
N CYS A 219 -6.70 19.79 3.76
CA CYS A 219 -6.21 18.97 4.86
C CYS A 219 -5.48 19.83 5.89
N ARG A 220 -6.18 20.18 6.98
CA ARG A 220 -5.66 21.07 8.04
C ARG A 220 -5.96 20.47 9.42
N PRO A 221 -5.21 19.44 9.85
CA PRO A 221 -5.40 18.85 11.17
C PRO A 221 -5.26 19.91 12.26
N PHE A 222 -6.22 19.95 13.18
CA PHE A 222 -6.27 20.87 14.34
C PHE A 222 -6.41 22.37 14.01
N ASP A 223 -6.81 22.70 12.77
CA ASP A 223 -7.16 24.06 12.36
C ASP A 223 -8.38 24.61 13.13
N ALA A 224 -8.39 25.92 13.38
CA ALA A 224 -9.33 26.61 14.27
C ALA A 224 -10.67 26.97 13.62
#